data_AF-A0A5J6XQT6-F1
#
_entry.id   AF-A0A5J6XQT6-F1
#
_cell.length_a   1.000
_cell.length_b   1.000
_cell.length_c   1.000
_cell.angle_alpha   90.00
_cell.angle_beta   90.00
_cell.angle_gamma   90.00
#
_symmetry.space_group_name_H-M   'P 1'
#
loop_
_entity.id
_entity.type
_entity.pdbx_description
1 polymer ?
#
loop_
_entity_poly.entity_id
_entity_poly.type
_entity_poly.pdbx_seq_one_letter_code
_entity_poly.pdbx_strand_id
1 'polypeptide(L)'
;MDKQKFEVLIGDVFAVKLPDGRFGAIRIAKHHQELGSYLVITTPYIGEELPVIENNCLTYILRQNRFFYKNNRALVWVDGEPPRDLIYIGNLPLAEKEKAIICNSFCEQWDRIGIEVYHEWRWENDQENFIKEVQEEQKNEEEENRNIAQVPKKMMHDEEFWSIISLLNSNGNGREDILEPAVIALSKMSVKDIKEFEEALSYKLYLLDTREHAKNIGEYSYTEDNPINFSVDLFLYIRCAVVAEGQQNFERTLKNPEMMNKNRTFEPLLSIASYAYATRMKKDFEYTSGCSYETFSNIAGWKG
;
A
#
# COMPACT_ATOMS: atom_id res chain seq x y z
N MET A 1 39.51 -2.18 -0.09
CA MET A 1 39.23 -0.78 0.28
C MET A 1 38.00 -0.81 1.15
N ASP A 2 38.21 -0.76 2.47
CA ASP A 2 37.13 -0.73 3.43
C ASP A 2 36.28 0.51 3.21
N LYS A 3 34.99 0.29 2.96
CA LYS A 3 34.00 1.35 2.78
C LYS A 3 33.80 1.99 4.16
N GLN A 4 34.24 3.23 4.33
CA GLN A 4 33.96 4.01 5.52
C GLN A 4 32.44 4.18 5.60
N LYS A 5 31.81 3.45 6.53
CA LYS A 5 30.39 3.54 6.82
C LYS A 5 30.15 4.91 7.44
N PHE A 6 29.40 5.77 6.76
CA PHE A 6 28.99 7.06 7.33
C PHE A 6 27.98 6.74 8.45
N GLU A 7 28.35 7.03 9.70
CA GLU A 7 27.48 6.81 10.84
C GLU A 7 26.51 7.99 10.95
N VAL A 8 25.21 7.71 10.80
CA VAL A 8 24.16 8.72 10.95
C VAL A 8 23.73 8.82 12.40
N LEU A 9 23.81 10.03 12.95
CA LEU A 9 23.51 10.34 14.33
C LEU A 9 22.14 11.00 14.48
N ILE A 10 21.56 10.84 15.65
CA ILE A 10 20.34 11.57 16.02
C ILE A 10 20.66 13.07 16.03
N GLY A 11 19.80 13.85 15.38
CA GLY A 11 19.96 15.29 15.19
C GLY A 11 20.69 15.68 13.89
N ASP A 12 21.26 14.72 13.15
CA ASP A 12 21.91 15.04 11.88
C ASP A 12 20.92 15.66 10.89
N VAL A 13 21.39 16.70 10.21
CA VAL A 13 20.66 17.45 9.20
C VAL A 13 21.30 17.23 7.84
N PHE A 14 20.48 16.86 6.88
CA PHE A 14 20.87 16.68 5.50
C PHE A 14 20.04 17.59 4.59
N ALA A 15 20.66 18.14 3.56
CA ALA A 15 19.93 18.77 2.48
C ALA A 15 19.51 17.73 1.44
N VAL A 16 18.32 17.93 0.88
CA VAL A 16 17.74 17.11 -0.19
C VAL A 16 17.49 17.99 -1.39
N LYS A 17 17.75 17.46 -2.60
CA LYS A 17 17.49 18.18 -3.84
C LYS A 17 16.03 17.98 -4.26
N LEU A 18 15.33 19.08 -4.55
CA LEU A 18 13.93 19.10 -4.95
C LEU A 18 13.79 19.06 -6.49
N PRO A 19 12.61 18.66 -7.03
CA PRO A 19 12.41 18.49 -8.48
C PRO A 19 12.67 19.75 -9.31
N ASP A 20 12.44 20.93 -8.74
CA ASP A 20 12.63 22.22 -9.41
C ASP A 20 14.06 22.77 -9.27
N GLY A 21 14.98 21.98 -8.68
CA GLY A 21 16.38 22.35 -8.49
C GLY A 21 16.69 23.06 -7.19
N ARG A 22 15.68 23.44 -6.38
CA ARG A 22 15.87 23.97 -5.03
C ARG A 22 16.30 22.89 -4.03
N PHE A 23 16.63 23.30 -2.82
CA PHE A 23 16.99 22.45 -1.70
C PHE A 23 15.92 22.48 -0.62
N GLY A 24 15.58 21.31 -0.10
CA GLY A 24 14.90 21.11 1.18
C GLY A 24 15.90 20.64 2.23
N ALA A 25 15.43 20.45 3.47
CA ALA A 25 16.24 19.85 4.52
C ALA A 25 15.46 18.88 5.40
N ILE A 26 16.14 17.82 5.81
CA ILE A 26 15.63 16.74 6.64
C ILE A 26 16.50 16.59 7.88
N ARG A 27 15.91 16.13 8.99
CA ARG A 27 16.62 15.92 10.25
C ARG A 27 16.29 14.55 10.85
N ILE A 28 17.31 13.84 11.33
CA ILE A 28 17.16 12.51 11.91
C ILE A 28 16.67 12.62 13.35
N ALA A 29 15.47 12.09 13.63
CA ALA A 29 14.85 12.15 14.94
C ALA A 29 15.15 10.90 15.79
N LYS A 30 15.15 9.72 15.18
CA LYS A 30 15.37 8.43 15.87
C LYS A 30 16.05 7.44 14.92
N HIS A 31 16.70 6.44 15.50
CA HIS A 31 17.30 5.33 14.78
C HIS A 31 16.98 4.02 15.53
N HIS A 32 16.38 3.06 14.84
CA HIS A 32 16.10 1.72 15.34
C HIS A 32 17.14 0.75 14.79
N GLN A 33 18.26 0.58 15.51
CA GLN A 33 19.44 -0.15 15.02
C GLN A 33 19.15 -1.59 14.57
N GLU A 34 18.28 -2.32 15.28
CA GLU A 34 17.97 -3.72 14.94
C GLU A 34 17.20 -3.87 13.63
N LEU A 35 16.41 -2.86 13.26
CA LEU A 35 15.60 -2.86 12.04
C LEU A 35 16.28 -2.07 10.91
N GLY A 36 17.32 -1.29 11.22
CA GLY A 36 17.96 -0.40 10.26
C GLY A 36 17.06 0.75 9.80
N SER A 37 16.12 1.18 10.65
CA SER A 37 15.10 2.18 10.35
C SER A 37 15.41 3.52 10.99
N TYR A 38 15.10 4.61 10.29
CA TYR A 38 15.32 5.98 10.76
C TYR A 38 14.00 6.75 10.78
N LEU A 39 13.72 7.47 11.88
CA LEU A 39 12.63 8.44 11.90
C LEU A 39 13.17 9.77 11.39
N VAL A 40 12.60 10.25 10.29
CA VAL A 40 13.02 11.49 9.62
C VAL A 40 11.97 12.57 9.81
N ILE A 41 12.45 13.77 10.12
CA ILE A 41 11.68 15.02 10.14
C ILE A 41 11.96 15.77 8.84
N THR A 42 10.93 16.13 8.09
CA THR A 42 11.05 17.15 7.05
C THR A 42 10.93 18.53 7.68
N THR A 43 11.92 19.38 7.43
CA THR A 43 11.92 20.77 7.93
C THR A 43 11.19 21.69 6.95
N PRO A 44 10.69 22.87 7.39
CA PRO A 44 10.08 23.86 6.51
C PRO A 44 11.08 24.62 5.62
N TYR A 45 12.37 24.25 5.59
CA TYR A 45 13.35 24.92 4.75
C TYR A 45 13.12 24.58 3.28
N ILE A 46 13.03 25.60 2.43
CA ILE A 46 13.08 25.51 0.98
C ILE A 46 13.84 26.72 0.42
N GLY A 47 14.84 26.50 -0.42
CA GLY A 47 15.68 27.59 -0.96
C GLY A 47 16.51 27.19 -2.18
N GLU A 48 16.99 28.18 -2.93
CA GLU A 48 17.88 27.94 -4.09
C GLU A 48 19.31 27.55 -3.67
N GLU A 49 19.72 27.96 -2.48
CA GLU A 49 21.02 27.64 -1.90
C GLU A 49 20.92 26.47 -0.93
N LEU A 50 22.07 25.88 -0.57
CA LEU A 50 22.11 24.90 0.51
C LEU A 50 21.74 25.57 1.84
N PRO A 51 20.99 24.88 2.73
CA PRO A 51 20.71 25.39 4.06
C PRO A 51 22.02 25.54 4.85
N VAL A 52 22.14 26.65 5.58
CA VAL A 52 23.16 26.81 6.62
C VAL A 52 22.62 26.26 7.95
N ILE A 53 23.48 25.65 8.77
CA ILE A 53 23.06 24.94 9.99
C ILE A 53 22.41 25.87 11.03
N GLU A 54 22.73 27.16 11.00
CA GLU A 54 22.15 28.20 11.86
C GLU A 54 20.74 28.62 11.43
N ASN A 55 20.23 28.11 10.30
CA ASN A 55 18.89 28.45 9.84
C ASN A 55 17.84 27.87 10.80
N ASN A 56 17.08 28.75 11.44
CA ASN A 56 16.05 28.39 12.42
C ASN A 56 15.00 27.43 11.85
N CYS A 57 14.70 27.47 10.54
CA CYS A 57 13.76 26.55 9.89
C CYS A 57 14.13 25.09 10.15
N LEU A 58 15.42 24.76 10.25
CA LEU A 58 15.91 23.40 10.47
C LEU A 58 15.51 22.80 11.82
N THR A 59 15.13 23.63 12.78
CA THR A 59 14.68 23.21 14.12
C THR A 59 13.18 22.92 14.19
N TYR A 60 12.42 23.25 13.15
CA TYR A 60 10.97 23.04 13.10
C TYR A 60 10.61 21.80 12.27
N ILE A 61 9.47 21.21 12.62
CA ILE A 61 8.83 20.14 11.84
C ILE A 61 7.83 20.81 10.90
N LEU A 62 7.94 20.55 9.60
CA LEU A 62 6.99 21.05 8.61
C LEU A 62 5.55 20.62 8.95
N ARG A 63 4.61 21.53 8.79
CA ARG A 63 3.17 21.29 8.88
C ARG A 63 2.59 21.18 7.48
N GLN A 64 1.80 20.14 7.26
CA GLN A 64 1.20 19.81 5.98
C GLN A 64 -0.31 20.08 6.03
N ASN A 65 -0.80 20.88 5.09
CA ASN A 65 -2.21 21.25 4.95
C ASN A 65 -2.78 20.90 3.58
N ARG A 66 -1.94 20.47 2.63
CA ARG A 66 -2.39 20.09 1.29
C ARG A 66 -3.39 18.92 1.31
N PHE A 67 -4.36 18.95 0.39
CA PHE A 67 -5.33 17.86 0.19
C PHE A 67 -5.99 17.37 1.50
N PHE A 68 -5.75 16.13 1.90
CA PHE A 68 -6.30 15.51 3.11
C PHE A 68 -5.43 15.74 4.36
N TYR A 69 -4.24 16.33 4.21
CA TYR A 69 -3.38 16.66 5.34
C TYR A 69 -4.01 17.83 6.12
N LYS A 70 -4.31 17.62 7.41
CA LYS A 70 -4.99 18.60 8.28
C LYS A 70 -4.05 19.06 9.38
N ASN A 71 -3.06 19.89 9.02
CA ASN A 71 -2.00 20.35 9.92
C ASN A 71 -1.13 19.21 10.49
N ASN A 72 -0.98 18.14 9.70
CA ASN A 72 -0.18 16.97 10.06
C ASN A 72 1.30 17.31 10.04
N ARG A 73 2.08 16.68 10.92
CA ARG A 73 3.54 16.83 10.95
C ARG A 73 4.18 15.98 9.87
N ALA A 74 5.15 16.51 9.13
CA ALA A 74 5.95 15.74 8.18
C ALA A 74 7.00 14.90 8.91
N LEU A 75 6.59 13.69 9.29
CA LEU A 75 7.36 12.70 10.03
C LEU A 75 7.18 11.35 9.34
N VAL A 76 8.26 10.64 9.11
CA VAL A 76 8.18 9.34 8.45
C VAL A 76 9.33 8.43 8.88
N TRP A 77 9.01 7.14 9.10
CA TRP A 77 10.01 6.10 9.22
C TRP A 77 10.47 5.67 7.84
N VAL A 78 11.77 5.56 7.64
CA VAL A 78 12.37 5.04 6.41
C VAL A 78 13.35 3.93 6.74
N ASP A 79 13.26 2.85 5.99
CA ASP A 79 14.10 1.67 6.17
C ASP A 79 15.33 1.72 5.26
N GLY A 80 16.41 1.09 5.71
CA GLY A 80 17.63 0.93 4.93
C GLY A 80 18.66 2.05 5.13
N GLU A 81 19.80 1.92 4.44
CA GLU A 81 20.90 2.87 4.59
C GLU A 81 20.61 4.20 3.89
N PRO A 82 20.91 5.34 4.55
CA PRO A 82 20.81 6.66 3.94
C PRO A 82 21.59 6.77 2.62
N PRO A 83 21.04 7.41 1.58
CA PRO A 83 21.73 7.60 0.31
C PRO A 83 23.04 8.36 0.49
N ARG A 84 24.04 7.98 -0.31
CA ARG A 84 25.39 8.56 -0.23
C ARG A 84 25.49 9.98 -0.77
N ASP A 85 24.50 10.38 -1.55
CA ASP A 85 24.36 11.70 -2.15
C ASP A 85 23.61 12.69 -1.25
N LEU A 86 23.16 12.26 -0.06
CA LEU A 86 22.70 13.18 0.98
C LEU A 86 23.82 14.14 1.36
N ILE A 87 23.50 15.44 1.32
CA ILE A 87 24.47 16.50 1.61
C ILE A 87 24.39 16.80 3.10
N TYR A 88 25.40 16.37 3.87
CA TYR A 88 25.46 16.65 5.30
C TYR A 88 25.66 18.15 5.57
N ILE A 89 24.79 18.72 6.41
CA ILE A 89 24.79 20.15 6.76
C ILE A 89 25.33 20.38 8.17
N GLY A 90 25.05 19.47 9.09
CA GLY A 90 25.49 19.56 10.48
C GLY A 90 24.59 18.74 11.41
N ASN A 91 24.72 18.95 12.71
CA ASN A 91 23.92 18.28 13.73
C ASN A 91 23.18 19.32 14.59
N LEU A 92 21.86 19.16 14.71
CA LEU A 92 21.00 19.95 15.59
C LEU A 92 20.33 19.01 16.61
N PRO A 93 20.77 19.03 17.87
CA PRO A 93 20.18 18.21 18.92
C PRO A 93 18.66 18.42 19.03
N LEU A 94 17.95 17.33 19.25
CA LEU A 94 16.50 17.36 19.45
C LEU A 94 16.15 17.95 20.82
N ALA A 95 15.13 18.80 20.86
CA ALA A 95 14.53 19.25 22.10
C ALA A 95 13.87 18.08 22.84
N GLU A 96 13.72 18.16 24.17
CA GLU A 96 13.09 17.10 24.99
C GLU A 96 11.70 16.69 24.48
N LYS A 97 10.89 17.67 24.05
CA LYS A 97 9.57 17.42 23.45
C LYS A 97 9.61 16.61 22.15
N GLU A 98 10.72 16.68 21.41
CA GLU A 98 10.90 15.97 20.14
C GLU A 98 11.33 14.51 20.36
N LYS A 99 12.00 14.21 21.49
CA LYS A 99 12.36 12.84 21.86
C LYS A 99 11.12 11.95 22.08
N ALA A 100 10.02 12.56 22.55
CA ALA A 100 8.73 11.90 22.77
C ALA A 100 7.86 11.73 21.49
N ILE A 101 8.37 12.07 20.29
CA ILE A 101 7.60 11.93 19.05
C ILE A 101 7.24 10.46 18.78
N ILE A 102 5.97 10.20 18.51
CA ILE A 102 5.46 8.94 18.00
C ILE A 102 5.01 9.19 16.55
N CYS A 103 5.38 8.28 15.65
CA CYS A 103 5.04 8.31 14.23
C CYS A 103 4.74 6.89 13.78
N ASN A 104 3.61 6.72 13.08
CA ASN A 104 3.16 5.45 12.51
C ASN A 104 3.14 5.52 10.97
N SER A 105 3.78 6.54 10.39
CA SER A 105 3.91 6.72 8.94
C SER A 105 5.24 6.12 8.51
N PHE A 106 5.20 5.35 7.42
CA PHE A 106 6.35 4.65 6.87
C PHE A 106 6.52 5.03 5.41
N CYS A 107 7.77 5.08 4.96
CA CYS A 107 8.16 5.28 3.57
C CYS A 107 9.18 4.20 3.23
N GLU A 108 8.96 3.51 2.11
CA GLU A 108 9.77 2.36 1.72
C GLU A 108 11.15 2.77 1.21
N GLN A 109 11.33 4.01 0.74
CA GLN A 109 12.55 4.44 0.04
C GLN A 109 12.98 5.86 0.41
N TRP A 110 14.30 6.06 0.49
CA TRP A 110 14.92 7.33 0.86
C TRP A 110 14.83 8.43 -0.20
N ASP A 111 14.60 8.07 -1.47
CA ASP A 111 14.53 9.00 -2.62
C ASP A 111 13.31 9.94 -2.57
N ARG A 112 12.29 9.59 -1.80
CA ARG A 112 11.06 10.38 -1.63
C ARG A 112 11.05 11.22 -0.36
N ILE A 113 12.12 11.22 0.43
CA ILE A 113 12.15 11.90 1.74
C ILE A 113 12.43 13.39 1.55
N GLY A 114 11.67 14.23 2.26
CA GLY A 114 11.82 15.69 2.22
C GLY A 114 11.05 16.37 1.09
N ILE A 115 10.47 15.62 0.16
CA ILE A 115 9.60 16.16 -0.91
C ILE A 115 8.37 16.89 -0.36
N GLU A 116 7.98 16.62 0.89
CA GLU A 116 6.81 17.25 1.51
C GLU A 116 6.91 18.77 1.54
N VAL A 117 8.12 19.34 1.70
CA VAL A 117 8.31 20.80 1.71
C VAL A 117 8.06 21.41 0.34
N TYR A 118 8.43 20.71 -0.72
CA TYR A 118 8.16 21.12 -2.09
C TYR A 118 6.65 21.09 -2.38
N HIS A 119 5.98 19.99 -2.04
CA HIS A 119 4.53 19.87 -2.23
C HIS A 119 3.74 20.89 -1.41
N GLU A 120 4.16 21.19 -0.19
CA GLU A 120 3.50 22.23 0.62
C GLU A 120 3.76 23.63 0.07
N TRP A 121 4.99 23.91 -0.39
CA TRP A 121 5.28 25.18 -1.07
C TRP A 121 4.41 25.35 -2.33
N ARG A 122 4.24 24.29 -3.13
CA ARG A 122 3.34 24.31 -4.30
C ARG A 122 1.90 24.53 -3.90
N TRP A 123 1.46 23.92 -2.80
CA TRP A 123 0.11 24.15 -2.28
C TRP A 123 -0.14 25.61 -1.88
N GLU A 124 0.86 26.29 -1.33
CA GLU A 124 0.75 27.70 -0.93
C GLU A 124 0.93 28.70 -2.09
N ASN A 125 1.73 28.35 -3.11
CA ASN A 125 2.19 29.32 -4.13
C ASN A 125 1.73 28.99 -5.57
N ASP A 126 1.33 27.74 -5.84
CA ASP A 126 1.00 27.21 -7.17
C ASP A 126 -0.18 26.21 -7.11
N GLN A 127 -1.15 26.50 -6.24
CA GLN A 127 -2.18 25.53 -5.85
C GLN A 127 -2.99 25.02 -7.04
N GLU A 128 -3.42 25.90 -7.94
CA GLU A 128 -4.28 25.54 -9.07
C GLU A 128 -3.58 24.60 -10.05
N ASN A 129 -2.32 24.86 -10.41
CA ASN A 129 -1.59 23.99 -11.32
C ASN A 129 -1.23 22.66 -10.64
N PHE A 130 -0.84 22.71 -9.36
CA PHE A 130 -0.55 21.50 -8.61
C PHE A 130 -1.77 20.57 -8.49
N ILE A 131 -2.97 21.13 -8.23
CA ILE A 131 -4.22 20.35 -8.22
C ILE A 131 -4.49 19.75 -9.60
N LYS A 132 -4.33 20.52 -10.68
CA LYS A 132 -4.55 20.03 -12.05
C LYS A 132 -3.60 18.88 -12.41
N GLU A 133 -2.32 19.02 -12.12
CA GLU A 133 -1.31 17.98 -12.38
C GLU A 133 -1.64 16.69 -11.64
N VAL A 134 -1.96 16.77 -10.34
CA VAL A 134 -2.34 15.59 -9.54
C VAL A 134 -3.60 14.92 -10.11
N GLN A 135 -4.58 15.71 -10.55
CA GLN A 135 -5.80 15.17 -11.17
C GLN A 135 -5.53 14.54 -12.54
N GLU A 136 -4.66 15.13 -13.35
CA GLU A 136 -4.26 14.59 -14.65
C GLU A 136 -3.45 13.30 -14.49
N GLU A 137 -2.51 13.24 -13.54
CA GLU A 137 -1.76 12.02 -13.21
C GLU A 137 -2.71 10.90 -12.78
N GLN A 138 -3.61 11.16 -11.84
CA GLN A 138 -4.63 10.18 -11.41
C GLN A 138 -5.49 9.70 -12.57
N LYS A 139 -5.94 10.61 -13.43
CA LYS A 139 -6.74 10.26 -14.60
C LYS A 139 -5.95 9.40 -15.59
N ASN A 140 -4.69 9.73 -15.82
CA ASN A 140 -3.80 8.98 -16.71
C ASN A 140 -3.56 7.58 -16.15
N GLU A 141 -3.25 7.45 -14.85
CA GLU A 141 -3.11 6.15 -14.17
C GLU A 141 -4.39 5.32 -14.27
N GLU A 142 -5.56 5.94 -14.06
CA GLU A 142 -6.84 5.25 -14.26
C GLU A 142 -7.05 4.81 -15.72
N GLU A 143 -6.71 5.65 -16.70
CA GLU A 143 -6.80 5.30 -18.12
C GLU A 143 -5.83 4.18 -18.50
N GLU A 144 -4.59 4.22 -18.02
CA GLU A 144 -3.62 3.15 -18.18
C GLU A 144 -4.13 1.85 -17.56
N ASN A 145 -4.60 1.90 -16.31
CA ASN A 145 -5.18 0.76 -15.62
C ASN A 145 -6.42 0.21 -16.34
N ARG A 146 -7.25 1.08 -16.93
CA ARG A 146 -8.40 0.67 -17.77
C ARG A 146 -7.97 -0.06 -19.04
N ASN A 147 -6.79 0.25 -19.57
CA ASN A 147 -6.24 -0.34 -20.79
C ASN A 147 -5.43 -1.62 -20.52
N ILE A 148 -5.11 -1.94 -19.27
CA ILE A 148 -4.47 -3.20 -18.91
C ILE A 148 -5.44 -4.35 -19.17
N ALA A 149 -5.02 -5.29 -20.03
CA ALA A 149 -5.79 -6.49 -20.31
C ALA A 149 -6.00 -7.30 -19.02
N GLN A 150 -7.25 -7.41 -18.57
CA GLN A 150 -7.67 -8.17 -17.40
C GLN A 150 -7.81 -9.65 -17.76
N VAL A 151 -6.70 -10.30 -18.11
CA VAL A 151 -6.67 -11.71 -18.54
C VAL A 151 -5.68 -12.47 -17.66
N PRO A 152 -6.09 -13.56 -16.99
CA PRO A 152 -5.18 -14.34 -16.16
C PRO A 152 -4.05 -14.90 -17.02
N LYS A 153 -2.83 -14.99 -16.46
CA LYS A 153 -1.70 -15.57 -17.17
C LYS A 153 -1.88 -17.08 -17.30
N LYS A 154 -1.49 -17.83 -16.27
CA LYS A 154 -1.76 -19.27 -16.16
C LYS A 154 -2.37 -19.52 -14.81
N MET A 155 -3.55 -20.12 -14.80
CA MET A 155 -4.26 -20.46 -13.57
C MET A 155 -3.98 -21.90 -13.17
N MET A 156 -4.02 -22.13 -11.86
CA MET A 156 -4.09 -23.46 -11.28
C MET A 156 -5.39 -24.14 -11.74
N HIS A 157 -5.37 -25.47 -11.89
CA HIS A 157 -6.58 -26.21 -12.20
C HIS A 157 -7.61 -26.09 -11.08
N ASP A 158 -8.90 -26.01 -11.43
CA ASP A 158 -9.96 -25.75 -10.45
C ASP A 158 -9.99 -26.80 -9.33
N GLU A 159 -9.81 -28.08 -9.65
CA GLU A 159 -9.76 -29.16 -8.64
C GLU A 159 -8.66 -28.93 -7.60
N GLU A 160 -7.46 -28.53 -8.05
CA GLU A 160 -6.32 -28.24 -7.18
C GLU A 160 -6.57 -26.97 -6.36
N PHE A 161 -7.04 -25.90 -7.01
CA PHE A 161 -7.36 -24.63 -6.35
C PHE A 161 -8.36 -24.85 -5.21
N TRP A 162 -9.48 -25.53 -5.50
CA TRP A 162 -10.51 -25.79 -4.50
C TRP A 162 -10.04 -26.78 -3.43
N SER A 163 -9.14 -27.71 -3.75
CA SER A 163 -8.51 -28.56 -2.73
C SER A 163 -7.74 -27.74 -1.70
N ILE A 164 -7.01 -26.70 -2.12
CA ILE A 164 -6.31 -25.79 -1.21
C ILE A 164 -7.30 -24.95 -0.39
N ILE A 165 -8.32 -24.36 -1.02
CA ILE A 165 -9.36 -23.60 -0.33
C ILE A 165 -10.11 -24.45 0.72
N SER A 166 -10.33 -25.73 0.44
CA SER A 166 -11.01 -26.64 1.37
C SER A 166 -10.26 -26.89 2.68
N LEU A 167 -8.97 -26.56 2.73
CA LEU A 167 -8.14 -26.68 3.93
C LEU A 167 -8.33 -25.54 4.94
N LEU A 168 -9.05 -24.47 4.57
CA LEU A 168 -9.32 -23.36 5.47
C LEU A 168 -10.04 -23.84 6.74
N ASN A 169 -9.42 -23.59 7.89
CA ASN A 169 -9.92 -24.09 9.16
C ASN A 169 -10.99 -23.14 9.73
N SER A 170 -12.26 -23.42 9.43
CA SER A 170 -13.41 -22.65 9.93
C SER A 170 -13.48 -22.54 11.47
N ASN A 171 -12.75 -23.38 12.22
CA ASN A 171 -12.73 -23.40 13.69
C ASN A 171 -11.48 -22.72 14.30
N GLY A 172 -10.66 -22.03 13.50
CA GLY A 172 -9.47 -21.33 13.99
C GLY A 172 -9.82 -20.18 14.94
N ASN A 173 -8.97 -19.94 15.95
CA ASN A 173 -9.19 -18.88 16.95
C ASN A 173 -8.64 -17.51 16.50
N GLY A 174 -8.05 -17.45 15.31
CA GLY A 174 -7.48 -16.24 14.71
C GLY A 174 -7.28 -16.37 13.21
N ARG A 175 -7.00 -15.24 12.54
CA ARG A 175 -6.79 -15.18 11.08
C ARG A 175 -5.70 -16.16 10.63
N GLU A 176 -4.59 -16.23 11.37
CA GLU A 176 -3.46 -17.13 11.08
C GLU A 176 -3.87 -18.60 11.16
N ASP A 177 -4.56 -19.01 12.22
CA ASP A 177 -5.05 -20.39 12.42
C ASP A 177 -5.99 -20.87 11.30
N ILE A 178 -6.79 -19.96 10.73
CA ILE A 178 -7.73 -20.28 9.65
C ILE A 178 -6.97 -20.58 8.35
N LEU A 179 -5.93 -19.79 8.05
CA LEU A 179 -5.17 -19.89 6.79
C LEU A 179 -4.07 -20.96 6.83
N GLU A 180 -3.51 -21.23 8.01
CA GLU A 180 -2.29 -22.03 8.17
C GLU A 180 -2.30 -23.36 7.39
N PRO A 181 -3.37 -24.18 7.41
CA PRO A 181 -3.35 -25.45 6.68
C PRO A 181 -3.24 -25.27 5.15
N ALA A 182 -3.94 -24.28 4.60
CA ALA A 182 -3.88 -23.94 3.17
C ALA A 182 -2.51 -23.37 2.79
N VAL A 183 -1.96 -22.48 3.62
CA VAL A 183 -0.62 -21.90 3.44
C VAL A 183 0.46 -22.98 3.46
N ILE A 184 0.42 -23.89 4.44
CA ILE A 184 1.37 -25.00 4.55
C ILE A 184 1.27 -25.92 3.32
N ALA A 185 0.06 -26.27 2.88
CA ALA A 185 -0.14 -27.12 1.70
C ALA A 185 0.42 -26.46 0.44
N LEU A 186 0.07 -25.19 0.19
CA LEU A 186 0.53 -24.45 -0.98
C LEU A 186 2.05 -24.20 -0.95
N SER A 187 2.66 -23.95 0.21
CA SER A 187 4.12 -23.73 0.35
C SER A 187 4.98 -24.94 -0.05
N LYS A 188 4.40 -26.15 0.04
CA LYS A 188 5.05 -27.41 -0.38
C LYS A 188 5.04 -27.58 -1.90
N MET A 189 4.14 -26.90 -2.61
CA MET A 189 4.07 -26.90 -4.08
C MET A 189 5.19 -26.04 -4.68
N SER A 190 5.31 -25.99 -6.01
CA SER A 190 6.34 -25.20 -6.68
C SER A 190 6.02 -23.70 -6.64
N VAL A 191 7.02 -22.83 -6.82
CA VAL A 191 6.81 -21.37 -6.97
C VAL A 191 5.86 -21.07 -8.14
N LYS A 192 5.90 -21.88 -9.19
CA LYS A 192 4.98 -21.79 -10.31
C LYS A 192 3.54 -22.03 -9.84
N ASP A 193 3.30 -23.08 -9.05
CA ASP A 193 1.96 -23.39 -8.55
C ASP A 193 1.42 -22.29 -7.61
N ILE A 194 2.28 -21.67 -6.79
CA ILE A 194 1.90 -20.53 -5.94
C ILE A 194 1.41 -19.34 -6.80
N LYS A 195 2.12 -19.04 -7.89
CA LYS A 195 1.71 -17.99 -8.85
C LYS A 195 0.42 -18.36 -9.58
N GLU A 196 0.27 -19.62 -9.95
CA GLU A 196 -0.94 -20.13 -10.62
C GLU A 196 -2.16 -20.13 -9.68
N PHE A 197 -1.96 -20.35 -8.38
CA PHE A 197 -2.99 -20.16 -7.34
C PHE A 197 -3.40 -18.70 -7.24
N GLU A 198 -2.44 -17.77 -7.21
CA GLU A 198 -2.70 -16.33 -7.17
C GLU A 198 -3.51 -15.86 -8.38
N GLU A 199 -3.16 -16.32 -9.58
CA GLU A 199 -3.93 -16.07 -10.80
C GLU A 199 -5.37 -16.62 -10.71
N ALA A 200 -5.53 -17.84 -10.18
CA ALA A 200 -6.84 -18.47 -10.03
C ALA A 200 -7.73 -17.76 -9.00
N LEU A 201 -7.15 -17.34 -7.86
CA LEU A 201 -7.84 -16.56 -6.84
C LEU A 201 -8.26 -15.19 -7.40
N SER A 202 -7.30 -14.46 -7.96
CA SER A 202 -7.51 -13.14 -8.55
C SER A 202 -8.66 -13.16 -9.57
N TYR A 203 -8.65 -14.15 -10.48
CA TYR A 203 -9.68 -14.26 -11.50
C TYR A 203 -11.07 -14.60 -10.94
N LYS A 204 -11.16 -15.48 -9.94
CA LYS A 204 -12.45 -15.79 -9.31
C LYS A 204 -13.05 -14.58 -8.60
N LEU A 205 -12.23 -13.77 -7.93
CA LEU A 205 -12.66 -12.51 -7.34
C LEU A 205 -13.09 -11.49 -8.41
N TYR A 206 -12.32 -11.38 -9.50
CA TYR A 206 -12.64 -10.55 -10.66
C TYR A 206 -14.00 -10.91 -11.28
N LEU A 207 -14.34 -12.20 -11.38
CA LEU A 207 -15.62 -12.65 -11.92
C LEU A 207 -16.83 -12.18 -11.09
N LEU A 208 -16.65 -12.04 -9.76
CA LEU A 208 -17.67 -11.51 -8.86
C LEU A 208 -17.70 -9.97 -8.80
N ASP A 209 -16.70 -9.29 -9.38
CA ASP A 209 -16.61 -7.83 -9.45
C ASP A 209 -17.62 -7.28 -10.47
N THR A 210 -18.88 -7.12 -10.07
CA THR A 210 -19.91 -6.61 -10.97
C THR A 210 -20.89 -5.72 -10.20
N ARG A 211 -21.57 -4.82 -10.93
CA ARG A 211 -22.59 -3.95 -10.35
C ARG A 211 -23.71 -4.75 -9.67
N GLU A 212 -24.14 -5.85 -10.26
CA GLU A 212 -25.25 -6.66 -9.72
C GLU A 212 -24.86 -7.39 -8.43
N HIS A 213 -23.63 -7.90 -8.33
CA HIS A 213 -23.14 -8.48 -7.08
C HIS A 213 -22.96 -7.40 -6.00
N ALA A 214 -22.46 -6.22 -6.38
CA ALA A 214 -22.27 -5.10 -5.47
C ALA A 214 -23.59 -4.55 -4.89
N LYS A 215 -24.72 -4.68 -5.59
CA LYS A 215 -26.05 -4.33 -5.07
C LYS A 215 -26.56 -5.28 -3.97
N ASN A 216 -25.91 -6.44 -3.78
CA ASN A 216 -26.42 -7.52 -2.94
C ASN A 216 -25.56 -7.81 -1.69
N ILE A 217 -24.72 -6.86 -1.25
CA ILE A 217 -23.80 -7.08 -0.11
C ILE A 217 -24.32 -6.64 1.27
N GLY A 218 -25.48 -5.98 1.35
CA GLY A 218 -26.13 -5.62 2.61
C GLY A 218 -26.13 -4.12 2.86
N GLU A 219 -25.69 -3.70 4.05
CA GLU A 219 -25.77 -2.29 4.51
C GLU A 219 -25.04 -1.32 3.58
N TYR A 220 -23.93 -1.77 3.00
CA TYR A 220 -23.07 -1.00 2.11
C TYR A 220 -23.26 -1.38 0.65
N SER A 221 -24.44 -1.91 0.28
CA SER A 221 -24.75 -2.23 -1.11
C SER A 221 -24.60 -1.02 -2.02
N TYR A 222 -24.09 -1.27 -3.23
CA TYR A 222 -23.99 -0.26 -4.27
C TYR A 222 -25.38 0.26 -4.65
N THR A 223 -25.54 1.59 -4.64
CA THR A 223 -26.74 2.28 -5.13
C THR A 223 -26.32 3.47 -5.97
N GLU A 224 -27.04 3.74 -7.06
CA GLU A 224 -26.75 4.87 -7.94
C GLU A 224 -27.03 6.22 -7.25
N ASP A 225 -28.02 6.23 -6.34
CA ASP A 225 -28.43 7.43 -5.60
C ASP A 225 -27.47 7.81 -4.46
N ASN A 226 -26.67 6.87 -3.96
CA ASN A 226 -25.71 7.12 -2.89
C ASN A 226 -24.44 6.27 -3.03
N PRO A 227 -23.58 6.58 -4.03
CA PRO A 227 -22.34 5.83 -4.27
C PRO A 227 -21.33 5.98 -3.13
N ILE A 228 -21.44 7.03 -2.30
CA ILE A 228 -20.53 7.27 -1.16
C ILE A 228 -20.69 6.20 -0.07
N ASN A 229 -21.87 5.57 0.04
CA ASN A 229 -22.11 4.50 1.01
C ASN A 229 -21.51 3.15 0.60
N PHE A 230 -21.05 3.01 -0.65
CA PHE A 230 -20.44 1.78 -1.13
C PHE A 230 -18.95 1.73 -0.76
N SER A 231 -18.58 0.75 0.06
CA SER A 231 -17.17 0.50 0.40
C SER A 231 -16.56 -0.51 -0.56
N VAL A 232 -15.58 -0.04 -1.34
CA VAL A 232 -14.83 -0.85 -2.32
C VAL A 232 -14.08 -2.01 -1.66
N ASP A 233 -13.48 -1.77 -0.49
CA ASP A 233 -12.75 -2.77 0.30
C ASP A 233 -13.70 -3.81 0.86
N LEU A 234 -14.83 -3.37 1.43
CA LEU A 234 -15.81 -4.29 1.99
C LEU A 234 -16.36 -5.22 0.91
N PHE A 235 -16.64 -4.70 -0.29
CA PHE A 235 -17.09 -5.53 -1.40
C PHE A 235 -16.05 -6.58 -1.80
N LEU A 236 -14.78 -6.22 -1.89
CA LEU A 236 -13.69 -7.18 -2.11
C LEU A 236 -13.65 -8.25 -1.01
N TYR A 237 -13.74 -7.86 0.26
CA TYR A 237 -13.67 -8.83 1.36
C TYR A 237 -14.88 -9.76 1.43
N ILE A 238 -16.05 -9.31 0.97
CA ILE A 238 -17.23 -10.18 0.84
C ILE A 238 -17.05 -11.16 -0.33
N ARG A 239 -16.47 -10.73 -1.46
CA ARG A 239 -16.11 -11.64 -2.56
C ARG A 239 -15.12 -12.71 -2.07
N CYS A 240 -14.16 -12.34 -1.23
CA CYS A 240 -13.27 -13.31 -0.58
C CYS A 240 -14.04 -14.31 0.29
N ALA A 241 -15.04 -13.87 1.07
CA ALA A 241 -15.87 -14.79 1.86
C ALA A 241 -16.63 -15.80 0.98
N VAL A 242 -17.15 -15.36 -0.17
CA VAL A 242 -17.84 -16.24 -1.13
C VAL A 242 -16.91 -17.34 -1.64
N VAL A 243 -15.68 -16.99 -2.01
CA VAL A 243 -14.67 -17.96 -2.48
C VAL A 243 -14.23 -18.89 -1.33
N ALA A 244 -14.00 -18.36 -0.13
CA ALA A 244 -13.56 -19.14 1.03
C ALA A 244 -14.58 -20.19 1.48
N GLU A 245 -15.88 -19.99 1.23
CA GLU A 245 -16.94 -20.98 1.48
C GLU A 245 -16.93 -22.15 0.46
N GLY A 246 -16.10 -22.06 -0.58
CA GLY A 246 -15.81 -23.15 -1.49
C GLY A 246 -16.57 -23.11 -2.81
N GLN A 247 -16.27 -24.09 -3.65
CA GLN A 247 -16.67 -24.13 -5.06
C GLN A 247 -18.17 -23.99 -5.29
N GLN A 248 -18.99 -24.76 -4.57
CA GLN A 248 -20.45 -24.78 -4.80
C GLN A 248 -21.08 -23.42 -4.48
N ASN A 249 -20.60 -22.75 -3.43
CA ASN A 249 -21.09 -21.43 -3.06
C ASN A 249 -20.66 -20.39 -4.10
N PHE A 250 -19.38 -20.40 -4.48
CA PHE A 250 -18.85 -19.54 -5.54
C PHE A 250 -19.66 -19.65 -6.84
N GLU A 251 -19.86 -20.86 -7.35
CA GLU A 251 -20.57 -21.08 -8.62
C GLU A 251 -22.05 -20.65 -8.54
N ARG A 252 -22.68 -20.84 -7.38
CA ARG A 252 -24.07 -20.41 -7.15
C ARG A 252 -24.17 -18.89 -7.12
N THR A 253 -23.28 -18.23 -6.41
CA THR A 253 -23.27 -16.77 -6.28
C THR A 253 -22.91 -16.11 -7.60
N LEU A 254 -21.91 -16.63 -8.32
CA LEU A 254 -21.54 -16.14 -9.65
C LEU A 254 -22.73 -16.11 -10.63
N LYS A 255 -23.62 -17.10 -10.54
CA LYS A 255 -24.84 -17.19 -11.38
C LYS A 255 -26.01 -16.38 -10.82
N ASN A 256 -26.04 -16.12 -9.52
CA ASN A 256 -27.13 -15.42 -8.84
C ASN A 256 -26.57 -14.42 -7.82
N PRO A 257 -26.45 -13.13 -8.21
CA PRO A 257 -25.97 -12.07 -7.34
C PRO A 257 -26.69 -11.93 -6.00
N GLU A 258 -27.95 -12.32 -5.89
CA GLU A 258 -28.71 -12.27 -4.63
C GLU A 258 -28.17 -13.21 -3.55
N MET A 259 -27.33 -14.19 -3.94
CA MET A 259 -26.68 -15.15 -3.05
C MET A 259 -25.36 -14.61 -2.46
N MET A 260 -25.02 -13.35 -2.71
CA MET A 260 -23.89 -12.70 -2.06
C MET A 260 -24.00 -12.77 -0.54
N ASN A 261 -22.86 -13.00 0.10
CA ASN A 261 -22.76 -13.14 1.55
C ASN A 261 -22.92 -11.78 2.25
N LYS A 262 -24.17 -11.43 2.56
CA LYS A 262 -24.50 -10.15 3.19
C LYS A 262 -23.73 -9.97 4.48
N ASN A 263 -22.93 -8.91 4.56
CA ASN A 263 -22.16 -8.50 5.73
C ASN A 263 -21.12 -9.51 6.26
N ARG A 264 -20.76 -10.57 5.50
CA ARG A 264 -19.69 -11.50 5.90
C ARG A 264 -18.43 -11.27 5.07
N THR A 265 -17.34 -10.95 5.73
CA THR A 265 -16.05 -10.62 5.10
C THR A 265 -14.99 -11.67 5.39
N PHE A 266 -14.02 -11.82 4.49
CA PHE A 266 -12.85 -12.66 4.70
C PHE A 266 -11.63 -12.16 3.92
N GLU A 267 -11.20 -10.92 4.22
CA GLU A 267 -9.94 -10.33 3.73
C GLU A 267 -8.72 -11.29 3.76
N PRO A 268 -8.48 -12.11 4.80
CA PRO A 268 -7.25 -12.90 4.91
C PRO A 268 -7.00 -13.87 3.75
N LEU A 269 -8.03 -14.21 2.96
CA LEU A 269 -7.89 -15.04 1.77
C LEU A 269 -6.83 -14.50 0.80
N LEU A 270 -6.70 -13.17 0.68
CA LEU A 270 -5.77 -12.49 -0.23
C LEU A 270 -4.30 -12.76 0.12
N SER A 271 -4.00 -13.21 1.34
CA SER A 271 -2.62 -13.40 1.81
C SER A 271 -2.10 -14.83 1.67
N ILE A 272 -2.89 -15.79 1.16
CA ILE A 272 -2.49 -17.20 1.10
C ILE A 272 -1.23 -17.40 0.25
N ALA A 273 -1.19 -16.82 -0.96
CA ALA A 273 -0.07 -16.98 -1.87
C ALA A 273 1.21 -16.32 -1.34
N SER A 274 1.10 -15.11 -0.80
CA SER A 274 2.23 -14.38 -0.22
C SER A 274 2.81 -15.10 1.00
N TYR A 275 1.97 -15.60 1.90
CA TYR A 275 2.41 -16.39 3.06
C TYR A 275 2.99 -17.74 2.65
N ALA A 276 2.42 -18.42 1.65
CA ALA A 276 2.98 -19.68 1.15
C ALA A 276 4.37 -19.46 0.52
N TYR A 277 4.52 -18.40 -0.27
CA TYR A 277 5.80 -18.02 -0.88
C TYR A 277 6.83 -17.62 0.17
N ALA A 278 6.47 -16.76 1.13
CA ALA A 278 7.37 -16.35 2.22
C ALA A 278 7.79 -17.54 3.08
N THR A 279 6.87 -18.46 3.37
CA THR A 279 7.16 -19.71 4.10
C THR A 279 8.22 -20.54 3.36
N ARG A 280 8.07 -20.67 2.03
CA ARG A 280 8.94 -21.46 1.16
C ARG A 280 10.30 -20.80 0.90
N MET A 281 10.30 -19.53 0.54
CA MET A 281 11.44 -18.81 -0.04
C MET A 281 12.15 -17.89 0.96
N LYS A 282 11.54 -17.64 2.13
CA LYS A 282 12.01 -16.67 3.14
C LYS A 282 12.21 -15.26 2.56
N LYS A 283 11.33 -14.88 1.63
CA LYS A 283 11.32 -13.60 0.90
C LYS A 283 9.89 -13.18 0.59
N ASP A 284 9.69 -11.90 0.35
CA ASP A 284 8.40 -11.35 -0.04
C ASP A 284 7.99 -11.81 -1.45
N PHE A 285 6.67 -11.92 -1.64
CA PHE A 285 6.09 -12.40 -2.88
C PHE A 285 5.83 -11.25 -3.85
N GLU A 286 6.85 -10.93 -4.64
CA GLU A 286 6.74 -9.94 -5.71
C GLU A 286 6.10 -10.60 -6.95
N TYR A 287 4.77 -10.59 -7.00
CA TYR A 287 4.02 -11.10 -8.14
C TYR A 287 2.70 -10.35 -8.36
N THR A 288 2.51 -9.81 -9.55
CA THR A 288 1.25 -9.21 -9.99
C THR A 288 0.53 -10.19 -10.91
N SER A 289 -0.72 -10.53 -10.62
CA SER A 289 -1.56 -11.39 -11.45
C SER A 289 -1.98 -10.72 -12.77
N GLY A 290 -2.48 -11.49 -13.73
CA GLY A 290 -2.98 -10.95 -15.00
C GLY A 290 -4.37 -10.27 -14.91
N CYS A 291 -5.10 -10.54 -13.83
CA CYS A 291 -6.35 -9.86 -13.49
C CYS A 291 -6.21 -9.21 -12.13
N SER A 292 -6.64 -7.96 -12.01
CA SER A 292 -6.81 -7.33 -10.71
C SER A 292 -8.07 -7.85 -10.03
N TYR A 293 -7.95 -8.26 -8.77
CA TYR A 293 -9.11 -8.58 -7.94
C TYR A 293 -9.78 -7.31 -7.36
N GLU A 294 -9.13 -6.15 -7.46
CA GLU A 294 -9.64 -4.89 -6.92
C GLU A 294 -11.01 -4.54 -7.49
N THR A 295 -11.84 -3.92 -6.66
CA THR A 295 -13.18 -3.49 -7.06
C THR A 295 -13.11 -2.50 -8.23
N PHE A 296 -14.03 -2.63 -9.20
CA PHE A 296 -14.07 -1.92 -10.49
C PHE A 296 -13.07 -2.38 -11.56
N SER A 297 -12.25 -3.39 -11.30
CA SER A 297 -11.32 -3.94 -12.30
C SER A 297 -12.05 -4.64 -13.44
N ASN A 298 -13.21 -5.25 -13.19
CA ASN A 298 -14.07 -5.83 -14.23
C ASN A 298 -14.96 -4.77 -14.85
N ILE A 299 -14.35 -3.90 -15.67
CA ILE A 299 -15.04 -2.78 -16.34
C ILE A 299 -16.31 -3.24 -17.06
N ALA A 300 -16.30 -4.42 -17.67
CA ALA A 300 -17.48 -4.97 -18.34
C ALA A 300 -18.61 -5.33 -17.36
N GLY A 301 -18.29 -5.94 -16.21
CA GLY A 301 -19.22 -6.26 -15.14
C GLY A 301 -19.85 -5.04 -14.44
N TRP A 302 -19.25 -3.87 -14.62
CA TRP A 302 -19.76 -2.60 -14.12
C TRP A 302 -20.46 -1.73 -15.16
N LYS A 303 -20.48 -2.14 -16.44
CA LYS A 303 -21.29 -1.50 -17.49
C LYS A 303 -22.76 -1.86 -17.28
N GLY A 304 -23.58 -0.83 -17.16
CA GLY A 304 -25.03 -0.88 -16.93
C GLY A 304 -25.63 0.49 -17.04
#